data_AF-B6A850-F1
#
_entry.id   AF-B6A850-F1
#
_cell.length_a   1.000
_cell.length_b   1.000
_cell.length_c   1.000
_cell.angle_alpha   90.00
_cell.angle_beta   90.00
_cell.angle_gamma   90.00
#
_symmetry.space_group_name_H-M   'P 1'
#
loop_
_entity.id
_entity.type
_entity.pdbx_description
1 polymer ?
#
loop_
_entity_poly.entity_id
_entity_poly.type
_entity_poly.pdbx_seq_one_letter_code
_entity_poly.pdbx_strand_id
1 'polypeptide(L)'
;MYHACCGEHTGLRGLLVEGGNPGLENEELRRARLLRDTHWAQRFRQEPMTQVLADWYLQPIFADLTASQRQEFIDLRSVNQGFTVAAMLESTSLGRQPYLLPALHQLA
;
A
#
# COMPACT_ATOMS: atom_id res chain seq x y z
N MET A 1 -1.10 -5.17 11.73
CA MET A 1 -1.96 -6.35 11.53
C MET A 1 -1.16 -7.65 11.54
N TYR A 2 -0.26 -7.92 10.58
CA TYR A 2 0.48 -9.20 10.51
C TYR A 2 1.15 -9.61 11.83
N HIS A 3 1.91 -8.71 12.47
CA HIS A 3 2.54 -9.00 13.77
C HIS A 3 1.52 -9.37 14.86
N ALA A 4 0.35 -8.72 14.89
CA ALA A 4 -0.69 -9.03 15.87
C ALA A 4 -1.30 -10.42 15.61
N CYS A 5 -1.46 -10.82 14.36
CA CYS A 5 -2.06 -12.11 13.99
C CYS A 5 -1.09 -13.30 14.02
N CYS A 6 0.19 -13.08 13.70
CA CYS A 6 1.16 -14.14 13.40
C CYS A 6 2.43 -14.08 14.27
N GLY A 7 2.59 -13.02 15.06
CA GLY A 7 3.72 -12.84 15.96
C GLY A 7 3.38 -13.13 17.43
N GLU A 8 4.39 -13.00 18.28
CA GLU A 8 4.19 -13.00 19.73
C GLU A 8 3.50 -11.69 20.13
N HIS A 9 2.28 -11.81 20.65
CA HIS A 9 1.45 -10.66 21.01
C HIS A 9 1.21 -10.56 22.52
N THR A 10 2.04 -11.25 23.33
CA THR A 10 2.05 -11.12 24.78
C THR A 10 2.23 -9.64 25.16
N GLY A 11 1.25 -9.08 25.87
CA GLY A 11 1.26 -7.67 26.28
C GLY A 11 0.59 -6.69 25.32
N LEU A 12 0.14 -7.13 24.13
CA LEU A 12 -0.70 -6.30 23.25
C LEU A 12 -2.07 -6.06 23.89
N ARG A 13 -2.48 -4.79 24.03
CA ARG A 13 -3.75 -4.40 24.71
C ARG A 13 -4.88 -4.00 23.76
N GLY A 14 -4.57 -3.82 22.48
CA GLY A 14 -5.52 -3.39 21.46
C GLY A 14 -4.80 -3.05 20.16
N LEU A 15 -5.58 -2.96 19.08
CA LEU A 15 -5.09 -2.65 17.74
C LEU A 15 -6.02 -1.62 17.09
N LEU A 16 -5.47 -0.46 16.71
CA LEU A 16 -6.14 0.52 15.86
C LEU A 16 -5.53 0.48 14.46
N VAL A 17 -6.35 0.35 13.43
CA VAL A 17 -5.91 0.31 12.03
C VAL A 17 -6.69 1.34 11.23
N GLU A 18 -5.98 2.28 10.62
CA GLU A 18 -6.54 3.27 9.70
C GLU A 18 -6.11 2.95 8.27
N GLY A 19 -7.07 2.80 7.36
CA GLY A 19 -6.80 2.54 5.93
C GLY A 19 -6.05 1.24 5.61
N GLY A 20 -5.82 0.37 6.59
CA GLY A 20 -5.09 -0.89 6.42
C GLY A 20 -5.98 -1.99 5.82
N ASN A 21 -5.56 -2.56 4.70
CA ASN A 21 -6.23 -3.70 4.09
C ASN A 21 -5.80 -5.02 4.79
N PRO A 22 -6.73 -5.87 5.26
CA PRO A 22 -6.40 -7.10 5.98
C PRO A 22 -5.78 -8.18 5.07
N GLY A 23 -5.77 -8.00 3.76
CA GLY A 23 -5.26 -8.94 2.77
C GLY A 23 -6.32 -9.29 1.74
N LEU A 24 -5.89 -9.90 0.64
CA LEU A 24 -6.78 -10.33 -0.44
C LEU A 24 -7.13 -11.81 -0.27
N GLU A 25 -8.42 -12.12 -0.43
CA GLU A 25 -8.99 -13.42 -0.05
C GLU A 25 -8.44 -14.61 -0.83
N ASN A 26 -8.13 -14.40 -2.11
CA ASN A 26 -7.72 -15.48 -3.00
C ASN A 26 -6.43 -15.17 -3.76
N GLU A 27 -5.87 -16.20 -4.39
CA GLU A 27 -4.60 -16.09 -5.12
C GLU A 27 -4.70 -15.25 -6.38
N GLU A 28 -5.84 -15.27 -7.07
CA GLU A 28 -6.06 -14.47 -8.29
C GLU A 28 -5.99 -12.97 -8.00
N LEU A 29 -6.70 -12.50 -6.97
CA LEU A 29 -6.65 -11.11 -6.52
C LEU A 29 -5.23 -10.71 -6.11
N ARG A 30 -4.51 -11.60 -5.41
CA ARG A 30 -3.11 -11.36 -5.02
C ARG A 30 -2.19 -11.24 -6.23
N ARG A 31 -2.31 -12.13 -7.22
CA ARG A 31 -1.54 -12.05 -8.48
C ARG A 31 -1.84 -10.78 -9.25
N ALA A 32 -3.12 -10.41 -9.40
CA ALA A 32 -3.52 -9.15 -10.03
C ALA A 32 -2.93 -7.93 -9.32
N ARG A 33 -2.93 -7.95 -7.98
CA ARG A 33 -2.32 -6.88 -7.18
C ARG A 33 -0.81 -6.81 -7.34
N LEU A 34 -0.11 -7.95 -7.35
CA LEU A 34 1.34 -8.01 -7.59
C LEU A 34 1.71 -7.42 -8.95
N LEU A 35 0.95 -7.74 -10.01
CA LEU A 35 1.18 -7.18 -11.34
C LEU A 35 1.03 -5.65 -11.33
N ARG A 36 -0.03 -5.14 -10.69
CA ARG A 36 -0.25 -3.69 -10.57
C ARG A 36 0.83 -2.98 -9.77
N ASP A 37 1.24 -3.55 -8.63
CA ASP A 37 2.30 -2.98 -7.79
C ASP A 37 3.66 -3.04 -8.52
N THR A 38 3.93 -4.10 -9.28
CA THR A 38 5.15 -4.23 -10.11
C THR A 38 5.18 -3.18 -11.22
N HIS A 39 4.05 -2.95 -11.90
CA HIS A 39 3.93 -1.89 -12.90
C HIS A 39 4.23 -0.52 -12.28
N TRP A 40 3.61 -0.18 -11.15
CA TRP A 40 3.90 1.07 -10.45
C TRP A 40 5.37 1.19 -10.02
N ALA A 41 5.95 0.11 -9.50
CA ALA A 41 7.36 0.09 -9.12
C ALA A 41 8.29 0.32 -10.32
N GLN A 42 7.98 -0.24 -11.49
CA GLN A 42 8.71 0.05 -12.73
C GLN A 42 8.60 1.53 -13.10
N ARG A 43 7.41 2.11 -13.05
CA ARG A 43 7.20 3.54 -13.31
C ARG A 43 8.03 4.41 -12.35
N PHE A 44 7.97 4.15 -11.04
CA PHE A 44 8.76 4.88 -10.04
C PHE A 44 10.28 4.78 -10.28
N ARG A 45 10.78 3.71 -10.90
CA ARG A 45 12.22 3.57 -11.23
C ARG A 45 12.62 4.33 -12.49
N GLN A 46 11.73 4.47 -13.46
CA GLN A 46 12.09 4.84 -14.82
C GLN A 46 11.54 6.21 -15.24
N GLU A 47 10.46 6.67 -14.62
CA GLU A 47 9.77 7.91 -14.97
C GLU A 47 10.02 9.01 -13.93
N PRO A 48 9.89 10.30 -14.31
CA PRO A 48 9.96 11.41 -13.37
C PRO A 48 8.93 11.28 -12.24
N MET A 49 9.36 11.53 -11.00
CA MET A 49 8.51 11.37 -9.81
C MET A 49 7.20 12.15 -9.90
N THR A 50 7.24 13.39 -10.38
CA THR A 50 6.04 14.23 -10.56
C THR A 50 5.02 13.62 -11.53
N GLN A 51 5.47 12.98 -12.60
CA GLN A 51 4.61 12.32 -13.58
C GLN A 51 3.96 11.06 -12.97
N VAL A 52 4.75 10.22 -12.29
CA VAL A 52 4.21 9.01 -11.65
C VAL A 52 3.23 9.38 -10.55
N LEU A 53 3.52 10.41 -9.75
CA LEU A 53 2.64 10.88 -8.68
C LEU A 53 1.34 11.49 -9.21
N ALA A 54 1.39 12.20 -10.34
CA ALA A 54 0.19 12.72 -10.98
C ALA A 54 -0.82 11.61 -11.27
N ASP A 55 -0.36 10.49 -11.83
CA ASP A 55 -1.22 9.32 -12.08
C ASP A 55 -1.54 8.54 -10.79
N TRP A 56 -0.59 8.48 -9.85
CA TRP A 56 -0.77 7.79 -8.57
C TRP A 56 -1.97 8.35 -7.80
N TYR A 57 -2.12 9.68 -7.76
CA TYR A 57 -3.22 10.35 -7.08
C TYR A 57 -4.54 10.38 -7.88
N LEU A 58 -4.57 9.82 -9.09
CA LEU A 58 -5.81 9.53 -9.82
C LEU A 58 -6.41 8.17 -9.49
N GLN A 59 -5.74 7.36 -8.66
CA GLN A 59 -6.27 6.06 -8.25
C GLN A 59 -7.57 6.21 -7.44
N PRO A 60 -8.51 5.25 -7.53
CA PRO A 60 -9.83 5.37 -6.90
C PRO A 60 -9.83 5.63 -5.39
N ILE A 61 -8.80 5.16 -4.66
CA ILE A 61 -8.66 5.42 -3.21
C ILE A 61 -8.43 6.91 -2.88
N PHE A 62 -8.11 7.72 -3.88
CA PHE A 62 -7.90 9.17 -3.79
C PHE A 62 -8.98 9.98 -4.52
N ALA A 63 -10.13 9.36 -4.82
CA ALA A 63 -11.22 10.01 -5.56
C ALA A 63 -11.74 11.28 -4.86
N ASP A 64 -11.72 11.30 -3.53
CA ASP A 64 -12.21 12.43 -2.72
C ASP A 64 -11.23 13.62 -2.66
N LEU A 65 -10.00 13.45 -3.15
CA LEU A 65 -9.03 14.55 -3.18
C LEU A 65 -9.39 15.56 -4.26
N THR A 66 -9.39 16.85 -3.89
CA THR A 66 -9.48 17.94 -4.85
C THR A 66 -8.20 18.06 -5.68
N ALA A 67 -8.27 18.78 -6.80
CA ALA A 67 -7.08 19.05 -7.62
C ALA A 67 -5.97 19.77 -6.84
N SER A 68 -6.32 20.70 -5.94
CA SER A 68 -5.33 21.41 -5.12
C SER A 68 -4.66 20.47 -4.11
N GLN A 69 -5.43 19.62 -3.43
CA GLN A 69 -4.88 18.62 -2.51
C GLN A 69 -3.96 17.63 -3.21
N ARG A 70 -4.32 17.19 -4.42
CA ARG A 70 -3.44 16.33 -5.23
C ARG A 70 -2.13 17.04 -5.57
N GLN A 71 -2.18 18.30 -5.97
CA GLN A 71 -0.97 19.07 -6.27
C GLN A 71 -0.07 19.22 -5.05
N GLU A 72 -0.63 19.55 -3.89
CA GLU A 72 0.11 19.63 -2.63
C GLU A 72 0.84 18.32 -2.30
N PHE A 73 0.17 17.17 -2.49
CA PHE A 73 0.79 15.87 -2.28
C PHE A 73 1.84 15.51 -3.32
N ILE A 74 1.66 15.89 -4.58
CA ILE A 74 2.66 15.71 -5.63
C ILE A 74 3.92 16.51 -5.26
N ASP A 75 3.77 17.79 -4.93
CA ASP A 75 4.88 18.66 -4.58
C ASP A 75 5.62 18.12 -3.35
N LEU A 76 4.89 17.74 -2.29
CA LEU A 76 5.45 17.18 -1.06
C LEU A 76 6.23 15.87 -1.30
N ARG A 77 5.75 15.00 -2.19
CA ARG A 77 6.34 13.66 -2.40
C ARG A 77 7.30 13.60 -3.58
N SER A 78 7.39 14.66 -4.40
CA SER A 78 8.27 14.75 -5.57
C SER A 78 9.75 14.57 -5.25
N VAL A 79 10.15 14.94 -4.02
CA VAL A 79 11.53 14.83 -3.51
C VAL A 79 11.92 13.40 -3.11
N ASN A 80 10.98 12.46 -3.10
CA ASN A 80 11.28 11.06 -2.79
C ASN A 80 12.18 10.45 -3.88
N GLN A 81 13.01 9.48 -3.47
CA GLN A 81 13.79 8.69 -4.41
C GLN A 81 12.91 7.57 -4.99
N GLY A 82 12.57 7.67 -6.28
CA GLY A 82 11.69 6.73 -6.98
C GLY A 82 12.13 5.26 -6.86
N PHE A 83 13.43 4.99 -6.96
CA PHE A 83 13.97 3.64 -6.76
C PHE A 83 13.64 3.06 -5.37
N THR A 84 13.76 3.87 -4.31
CA THR A 84 13.45 3.46 -2.93
C THR A 84 11.96 3.23 -2.74
N VAL A 85 11.11 4.09 -3.32
CA VAL A 85 9.65 3.91 -3.31
C VAL A 85 9.25 2.61 -4.01
N ALA A 86 9.84 2.33 -5.17
CA ALA A 86 9.61 1.11 -5.93
C ALA A 86 9.99 -0.16 -5.13
N ALA A 87 11.17 -0.16 -4.52
CA ALA A 87 11.64 -1.28 -3.70
C ALA A 87 10.73 -1.53 -2.49
N MET A 88 10.29 -0.45 -1.82
CA MET A 88 9.33 -0.54 -0.72
C MET A 88 8.00 -1.13 -1.20
N LEU A 89 7.42 -0.59 -2.28
CA LEU A 89 6.14 -1.04 -2.84
C LEU A 89 6.12 -2.54 -3.19
N GLU A 90 7.19 -3.06 -3.79
CA GLU A 90 7.29 -4.49 -4.13
C GLU A 90 7.48 -5.38 -2.91
N SER A 91 8.26 -4.91 -1.93
CA SER A 91 8.54 -5.65 -0.69
C SER A 91 7.32 -5.72 0.22
N THR A 92 6.50 -4.66 0.23
CA THR A 92 5.30 -4.54 1.06
C THR A 92 4.00 -4.64 0.24
N SER A 93 4.05 -5.20 -0.97
CA SER A 93 2.86 -5.34 -1.81
C SER A 93 1.76 -6.10 -1.07
N LEU A 94 0.53 -5.58 -1.16
CA LEU A 94 -0.65 -6.26 -0.60
C LEU A 94 -0.85 -7.65 -1.20
N GLY A 95 -0.38 -7.88 -2.44
CA GLY A 95 -0.41 -9.20 -3.07
C GLY A 95 0.49 -10.24 -2.40
N ARG A 96 1.45 -9.82 -1.55
CA ARG A 96 2.28 -10.71 -0.72
C ARG A 96 1.70 -10.94 0.67
N GLN A 97 0.76 -10.11 1.11
CA GLN A 97 0.14 -10.26 2.42
C GLN A 97 -0.84 -11.43 2.42
N PRO A 98 -0.82 -12.30 3.45
CA PRO A 98 -1.89 -13.29 3.63
C PRO A 98 -3.22 -12.60 3.93
N TYR A 99 -4.33 -13.32 3.76
CA TYR A 99 -5.64 -12.85 4.18
C TYR A 99 -5.77 -12.96 5.71
N LEU A 100 -5.60 -11.83 6.41
CA LEU A 100 -5.53 -11.78 7.87
C LEU A 100 -6.90 -11.64 8.54
N LEU A 101 -7.97 -11.35 7.79
CA LEU A 101 -9.28 -11.08 8.39
C LEU A 101 -9.76 -12.19 9.36
N PRO A 102 -9.62 -13.49 9.04
CA PRO A 102 -10.00 -14.56 9.97
C PRO A 102 -9.19 -14.53 11.27
N ALA A 103 -7.89 -14.22 11.20
CA ALA A 103 -7.02 -14.14 12.38
C ALA A 103 -7.27 -12.86 13.19
N LEU A 104 -7.59 -11.74 12.54
CA LEU A 104 -7.95 -10.50 13.21
C LEU A 104 -9.21 -10.66 14.08
N HIS A 105 -10.20 -11.43 13.62
CA HIS A 105 -11.40 -11.75 14.43
C HIS A 105 -11.10 -12.61 15.67
N GLN A 106 -9.91 -13.19 15.79
CA GLN A 106 -9.49 -13.98 16.95
C GLN A 106 -8.69 -13.17 17.97
N LEU A 107 -8.34 -11.91 17.65
CA LEU A 107 -7.70 -10.98 18.58
C LEU A 107 -8.76 -10.42 19.52
N ALA A 108 -9.05 -11.17 20.58
CA ALA A 108 -9.94 -10.78 21.67
C ALA A 108 -9.29 -9.71 22.57
#